data_AF-A0A4D4KUQ4-F1
#
_entry.id   AF-A0A4D4KUQ4-F1
#
_cell.length_a   1.000
_cell.length_b   1.000
_cell.length_c   1.000
_cell.angle_alpha   90.00
_cell.angle_beta   90.00
_cell.angle_gamma   90.00
#
_symmetry.space_group_name_H-M   'P 1'
#
loop_
_entity.id
_entity.type
_entity.pdbx_description
1 polymer ?
#
loop_
_entity_poly.entity_id
_entity_poly.type
_entity_poly.pdbx_seq_one_letter_code
_entity_poly.pdbx_strand_id
1 'polypeptide(L)'
;MCGASSERAHGYHSRTVADVPVDGRQVVVHVRVRRLVCPTRGCRHTFRRQLPGVLDRDHRRTTRLTRQVKAAVQELLTFAA
;
A
#
# COMPACT_ATOMS: atom_id res chain seq x y z
N MET A 1 -6.12 1.12 -20.07
CA MET A 1 -4.74 0.64 -19.82
C MET A 1 -4.59 -0.69 -20.55
N CYS A 2 -3.51 -0.94 -21.29
CA CYS A 2 -3.39 -2.14 -22.15
C CYS A 2 -3.07 -3.46 -21.40
N GLY A 3 -2.96 -3.42 -20.06
CA GLY A 3 -2.75 -4.62 -19.23
C GLY A 3 -1.32 -5.18 -19.19
N ALA A 4 -0.40 -4.67 -20.02
CA ALA A 4 0.98 -5.14 -20.06
C ALA A 4 1.72 -4.91 -18.73
N SER A 5 2.46 -5.92 -18.28
CA SER A 5 3.40 -5.80 -17.17
C SER A 5 4.61 -4.94 -17.58
N SER A 6 5.25 -4.30 -16.60
CA SER A 6 6.45 -3.50 -16.82
C SER A 6 7.35 -3.53 -15.61
N GLU A 7 8.66 -3.59 -15.86
CA GLU A 7 9.69 -3.33 -14.85
C GLU A 7 10.41 -2.01 -15.10
N ARG A 8 10.10 -1.33 -16.21
CA ARG A 8 10.74 -0.08 -16.60
C ARG A 8 10.30 1.06 -15.68
N ALA A 9 11.24 1.57 -14.91
CA ALA A 9 11.01 2.72 -14.04
C ALA A 9 10.88 4.01 -14.88
N HIS A 10 9.82 4.77 -14.61
CA HIS A 10 9.65 6.16 -15.02
C HIS A 10 10.13 7.13 -13.94
N GLY A 11 10.02 6.73 -12.67
CA GLY A 11 10.45 7.51 -11.53
C GLY A 11 10.11 6.82 -10.22
N TYR A 12 10.10 7.59 -9.14
CA TYR A 12 9.77 7.11 -7.81
C TYR A 12 8.71 7.99 -7.17
N HIS A 13 7.95 7.42 -6.24
CA HIS A 13 6.99 8.13 -5.43
C HIS A 13 7.19 7.72 -3.97
N SER A 14 7.31 8.71 -3.09
CA SER A 14 7.43 8.47 -1.65
C SER A 14 6.07 8.60 -0.98
N ARG A 15 5.82 7.75 0.01
CA ARG A 15 4.65 7.81 0.89
C ARG A 15 5.05 7.54 2.32
N THR A 16 4.40 8.25 3.23
CA THR A 16 4.49 8.03 4.67
C THR A 16 3.19 7.37 5.12
N VAL A 17 3.29 6.22 5.78
CA VAL A 17 2.15 5.40 6.17
C VAL A 17 2.23 5.01 7.64
N ALA A 18 1.07 4.90 8.28
CA ALA A 18 0.98 4.39 9.64
C ALA A 18 1.16 2.87 9.67
N ASP A 19 1.79 2.38 10.72
CA ASP A 19 2.06 0.97 10.91
C ASP A 19 1.66 0.51 12.31
N VAL A 20 1.75 -0.79 12.57
CA VAL A 20 1.44 -1.39 13.87
C VAL A 20 2.28 -0.72 14.96
N PRO A 21 1.65 -0.21 16.03
CA PRO A 21 2.37 0.42 17.13
C PRO A 21 3.26 -0.60 17.85
N VAL A 22 4.35 -0.13 18.42
CA VAL A 22 5.28 -0.92 19.24
C VAL A 22 5.35 -0.27 20.61
N ASP A 23 5.05 -1.02 21.66
CA ASP A 23 5.02 -0.54 23.05
C ASP A 23 4.21 0.76 23.23
N GLY A 24 3.03 0.79 22.60
CA GLY A 24 2.12 1.96 22.63
C GLY A 24 2.61 3.17 21.81
N ARG A 25 3.76 3.08 21.14
CA ARG A 25 4.31 4.17 20.32
C ARG A 25 3.87 4.03 18.87
N GLN A 26 3.50 5.15 18.27
CA GLN A 26 3.18 5.21 16.85
C GLN A 26 4.41 4.85 16.01
N VAL A 27 4.24 3.89 15.09
CA VAL A 27 5.25 3.56 14.08
C VAL A 27 4.81 4.14 12.74
N VAL A 28 5.75 4.79 12.07
CA VAL A 28 5.57 5.40 10.76
C VAL A 28 6.60 4.82 9.80
N VAL A 29 6.13 4.35 8.64
CA VAL A 29 6.99 3.77 7.60
C VAL A 29 7.07 4.73 6.41
N HIS A 30 8.29 5.00 5.97
CA HIS A 30 8.58 5.78 4.76
C HIS A 30 8.88 4.82 3.62
N VAL A 31 8.01 4.78 2.61
CA VAL A 31 8.12 3.86 1.49
C VAL A 31 8.37 4.63 0.21
N ARG A 32 9.42 4.23 -0.52
CA ARG A 32 9.72 4.73 -1.87
C ARG A 32 9.33 3.66 -2.89
N VAL A 33 8.21 3.87 -3.58
CA VAL A 33 7.70 2.94 -4.61
C VAL A 33 8.13 3.37 -6.00
N ARG A 34 8.41 2.40 -6.89
CA ARG A 34 8.68 2.68 -8.30
C ARG A 34 7.40 3.11 -9.00
N ARG A 35 7.44 4.22 -9.74
CA ARG A 35 6.46 4.57 -10.76
C ARG A 35 6.95 3.98 -12.08
N LEU A 36 6.22 3.00 -12.60
CA LEU A 36 6.52 2.25 -13.81
C LEU A 36 5.86 2.93 -15.02
N VAL A 37 6.43 2.77 -16.21
CA VAL A 37 5.82 3.17 -17.49
C VAL A 37 5.49 1.93 -18.32
N CYS A 38 4.35 1.96 -19.00
CA CYS A 38 3.95 0.89 -19.91
C CYS A 38 4.96 0.75 -21.07
N PRO A 39 5.42 -0.47 -21.42
CA PRO A 39 6.36 -0.67 -22.52
C PRO A 39 5.69 -0.71 -23.89
N THR A 40 4.36 -0.87 -23.96
CA THR A 40 3.62 -0.97 -25.22
C THR A 40 3.73 0.33 -26.02
N ARG A 41 4.19 0.25 -27.26
CA ARG A 41 4.25 1.38 -28.19
C ARG A 41 2.86 2.04 -28.29
N GLY A 42 2.80 3.37 -28.19
CA GLY A 42 1.55 4.12 -28.17
C GLY A 42 0.84 4.20 -26.80
N CYS A 43 1.19 3.35 -25.83
CA CYS A 43 0.63 3.40 -24.48
C CYS A 43 1.56 4.16 -23.53
N ARG A 44 1.29 5.45 -23.28
CA ARG A 44 2.14 6.32 -22.43
C ARG A 44 1.72 6.36 -20.96
N HIS A 45 0.97 5.36 -20.49
CA HIS A 45 0.47 5.32 -19.12
C HIS A 45 1.57 4.95 -18.12
N THR A 46 1.55 5.62 -16.97
CA THR A 46 2.38 5.29 -15.82
C THR A 46 1.54 4.71 -14.69
N PHE A 47 2.11 3.81 -13.90
CA PHE A 47 1.44 3.20 -12.75
C PHE A 47 2.43 3.01 -11.60
N ARG A 48 1.92 2.96 -10.37
CA ARG A 48 2.76 2.69 -9.21
C ARG A 48 2.94 1.18 -9.08
N ARG A 49 4.17 0.72 -8.83
CA ARG A 49 4.42 -0.66 -8.43
C ARG A 49 3.60 -0.94 -7.18
N GLN A 50 2.81 -2.01 -7.23
CA GLN A 50 2.07 -2.49 -6.06
C GLN A 50 3.04 -3.21 -5.12
N LEU A 51 2.81 -3.07 -3.82
CA LEU A 51 3.53 -3.78 -2.77
C LEU A 51 2.53 -4.69 -2.03
N PRO A 52 2.05 -5.77 -2.69
CA PRO A 52 1.05 -6.64 -2.10
C PRO A 52 1.54 -7.19 -0.76
N GLY A 53 0.64 -7.27 0.21
CA GLY A 53 0.97 -7.73 1.56
C GLY A 53 1.73 -6.71 2.42
N VAL A 54 2.16 -5.56 1.88
CA VAL A 54 2.78 -4.45 2.65
C VAL A 54 1.89 -3.22 2.60
N LEU A 55 1.51 -2.78 1.40
CA LEU A 55 0.68 -1.60 1.16
C LEU A 55 -0.28 -1.83 0.00
N ASP A 56 -1.57 -1.75 0.30
CA ASP A 56 -2.61 -1.71 -0.71
C ASP A 56 -2.64 -0.33 -1.39
N ARG A 57 -3.21 -0.33 -2.60
CA ARG A 57 -3.30 0.88 -3.42
C ARG A 57 -4.06 1.98 -2.65
N ASP A 58 -3.41 3.13 -2.55
CA ASP A 58 -3.96 4.37 -1.98
C ASP A 58 -4.31 4.30 -0.48
N HIS A 59 -3.90 3.23 0.22
CA HIS A 59 -4.01 3.14 1.67
C HIS A 59 -2.94 3.97 2.39
N ARG A 60 -3.34 4.53 3.54
CA ARG A 60 -2.46 5.29 4.46
C ARG A 60 -1.94 4.45 5.63
N ARG A 61 -2.26 3.15 5.63
CA ARG A 61 -1.90 2.17 6.67
C ARG A 61 -1.27 0.96 6.00
N THR A 62 -0.31 0.32 6.67
CA THR A 62 0.15 -1.00 6.26
C THR A 62 -1.01 -1.99 6.25
N THR A 63 -0.90 -3.02 5.42
CA THR A 63 -1.84 -4.15 5.38
C THR A 63 -2.00 -4.81 6.76
N ARG A 64 -0.88 -4.96 7.50
CA ARG A 64 -0.89 -5.53 8.85
C ARG A 64 -1.64 -4.66 9.86
N LEU A 65 -1.47 -3.34 9.84
CA LEU A 65 -2.24 -2.44 10.68
C LEU A 65 -3.73 -2.48 10.32
N THR A 66 -4.05 -2.47 9.02
CA THR A 66 -5.43 -2.61 8.54
C THR A 66 -6.09 -3.89 9.05
N ARG A 67 -5.35 -5.01 9.06
CA ARG A 67 -5.84 -6.30 9.58
C ARG A 67 -6.12 -6.24 11.08
N GLN A 68 -5.21 -5.67 11.88
CA GLN A 68 -5.40 -5.55 13.33
C GLN A 68 -6.59 -4.65 13.69
N VAL A 69 -6.75 -3.52 12.99
CA VAL A 69 -7.91 -2.65 13.20
C VAL A 69 -9.22 -3.40 12.89
N LYS A 70 -9.27 -4.16 11.79
CA LYS A 70 -10.44 -4.98 11.47
C LYS A 70 -10.73 -6.04 12.54
N ALA A 71 -9.70 -6.71 13.04
CA ALA A 71 -9.85 -7.71 14.10
C ALA A 71 -10.39 -7.09 15.39
N ALA A 72 -9.83 -5.97 15.84
CA ALA A 72 -10.29 -5.26 17.03
C ALA A 72 -11.74 -4.78 16.90
N VAL A 73 -12.13 -4.27 15.72
CA VAL A 73 -13.52 -3.91 15.45
C VAL A 73 -14.43 -5.13 15.54
N GLN A 74 -14.04 -6.26 14.96
CA GLN A 74 -14.83 -7.49 15.01
C GLN A 74 -15.00 -8.00 16.45
N GLU A 75 -13.92 -7.99 17.24
CA GLU A 75 -13.97 -8.35 18.66
C GLU A 75 -14.95 -7.45 19.43
N LEU A 76 -14.87 -6.13 19.27
CA LEU A 76 -15.79 -5.18 19.91
C LEU A 76 -17.25 -5.41 19.51
N LEU A 77 -17.51 -5.75 18.24
CA LEU A 77 -18.86 -6.08 17.77
C LEU A 77 -19.37 -7.41 18.35
N THR A 78 -18.49 -8.41 18.52
CA THR A 78 -18.84 -9.69 19.14
C THR A 78 -19.09 -9.56 20.64
N PHE A 79 -18.38 -8.69 21.36
CA PHE A 79 -18.64 -8.41 22.77
C PHE A 79 -19.90 -7.59 23.03
N ALA A 80 -20.38 -6.85 22.02
CA ALA A 80 -21.58 -6.00 22.11
C ALA A 80 -22.88 -6.71 21.65
N ALA A 81 -22.80 -7.99 21.28
CA ALA A 81 -23.92 -8.83 20.85
C ALA A 81 -24.23 -9.90 21.92
#